data_AF-A0A432SK68-F1
#
_entry.id   AF-A0A432SK68-F1
#
_cell.length_a   1.000
_cell.length_b   1.000
_cell.length_c   1.000
_cell.angle_alpha   90.00
_cell.angle_beta   90.00
_cell.angle_gamma   90.00
#
_symmetry.space_group_name_H-M   'P 1'
#
loop_
_entity.id
_entity.type
_entity.pdbx_description
1 polymer ?
#
loop_
_entity_poly.entity_id
_entity_poly.type
_entity_poly.pdbx_seq_one_letter_code
_entity_poly.pdbx_strand_id
1 'polypeptide(L)'
;MLKSLVEHHIALIRRFGDDEFEEFSLLFLKLDSGINIDVKKSIQIIFRESDLLFEYDEHFILLLPKTGWNGAVTLLNGLQKFLNQEFKDAIITFPDDGDNVEKLLTNFANMVNKTYHIDIRF
;
A
#
# COMPACT_ATOMS: atom_id res chain seq x y z
N MET A 1 -1.39 -7.09 -12.80
CA MET A 1 -2.46 -7.54 -11.87
C MET A 1 -2.87 -6.42 -10.92
N LEU A 2 -1.95 -5.85 -10.13
CA LEU A 2 -2.24 -4.71 -9.24
C LEU A 2 -2.95 -3.56 -9.96
N LYS A 3 -2.44 -3.15 -11.13
CA LYS A 3 -3.01 -2.07 -11.94
C LYS A 3 -4.50 -2.27 -12.21
N SER A 4 -4.89 -3.42 -12.74
CA SER A 4 -6.29 -3.74 -13.04
C SER A 4 -7.17 -3.75 -11.78
N LEU A 5 -6.62 -4.16 -10.63
CA LEU A 5 -7.34 -4.16 -9.37
C LEU A 5 -7.55 -2.75 -8.82
N VAL A 6 -6.50 -1.91 -8.86
CA VAL A 6 -6.58 -0.50 -8.47
C VAL A 6 -7.57 0.25 -9.38
N GLU A 7 -7.50 0.00 -10.68
CA GLU A 7 -8.44 0.56 -11.65
C GLU A 7 -9.89 0.14 -11.36
N HIS A 8 -10.11 -1.15 -11.06
CA HIS A 8 -11.42 -1.64 -10.66
C HIS A 8 -11.91 -1.00 -9.36
N HIS A 9 -11.03 -0.84 -8.36
CA HIS A 9 -11.39 -0.23 -7.08
C HIS A 9 -11.76 1.25 -7.24
N ILE A 10 -11.00 2.01 -8.04
CA ILE A 10 -11.34 3.39 -8.41
C ILE A 10 -12.69 3.44 -9.15
N ALA A 11 -12.98 2.48 -10.02
CA ALA A 11 -14.26 2.43 -10.73
C ALA A 11 -15.44 2.13 -9.80
N LEU A 12 -15.25 1.27 -8.79
CA LEU A 12 -16.25 1.02 -7.75
C LEU A 12 -16.51 2.28 -6.94
N ILE A 13 -15.44 2.96 -6.52
CA ILE A 13 -15.52 4.21 -5.79
C ILE A 13 -16.35 5.23 -6.59
N ARG A 14 -15.91 5.56 -7.80
CA ARG A 14 -16.65 6.51 -8.67
C ARG A 14 -18.10 6.14 -8.96
N ARG A 15 -18.46 4.86 -8.87
CA ARG A 15 -19.81 4.36 -9.15
C ARG A 15 -20.73 4.38 -7.93
N PHE A 16 -20.19 4.15 -6.74
CA PHE A 16 -20.96 3.87 -5.53
C PHE A 16 -20.65 4.82 -4.37
N GLY A 17 -19.69 5.73 -4.55
CA GLY A 17 -19.31 6.71 -3.55
C GLY A 17 -20.28 7.83 -3.37
N ASP A 18 -20.71 8.00 -2.13
CA ASP A 18 -21.22 9.26 -1.64
C ASP A 18 -20.03 10.06 -1.06
N ASP A 19 -19.98 11.35 -1.42
CA ASP A 19 -18.87 12.33 -1.43
C ASP A 19 -17.94 12.48 -0.19
N GLU A 20 -18.01 11.65 0.85
CA GLU A 20 -17.23 11.88 2.09
C GLU A 20 -16.21 10.80 2.50
N PHE A 21 -16.23 9.56 1.98
CA PHE A 21 -15.41 8.48 2.56
C PHE A 21 -14.81 7.44 1.60
N GLU A 22 -14.61 7.79 0.34
CA GLU A 22 -14.04 6.86 -0.65
C GLU A 22 -12.57 7.13 -0.96
N GLU A 23 -11.79 7.01 0.11
CA GLU A 23 -10.34 6.99 0.04
C GLU A 23 -9.80 5.56 0.20
N PHE A 24 -8.66 5.31 -0.41
CA PHE A 24 -7.85 4.13 -0.09
C PHE A 24 -6.37 4.51 -0.11
N SER A 25 -5.57 3.78 0.64
CA SER A 25 -4.12 3.94 0.63
C SER A 25 -3.45 2.80 -0.12
N LEU A 26 -2.40 3.12 -0.86
CA LEU A 26 -1.38 2.15 -1.25
C LEU A 26 -0.16 2.36 -0.38
N LEU A 27 0.42 1.28 0.14
CA LEU A 27 1.68 1.35 0.87
C LEU A 27 2.65 0.25 0.45
N PHE A 28 3.93 0.57 0.56
CA PHE A 28 5.02 -0.36 0.28
C PHE A 28 5.71 -0.76 1.59
N LEU A 29 5.69 -2.05 1.92
CA LEU A 29 6.42 -2.60 3.05
C LEU A 29 7.69 -3.29 2.54
N LYS A 30 8.83 -2.62 2.71
CA LYS A 30 10.14 -3.21 2.46
C LYS A 30 10.46 -4.25 3.53
N LEU A 31 10.72 -5.47 3.09
CA LEU A 31 11.29 -6.52 3.94
C LEU A 31 12.81 -6.53 3.79
N ASP A 32 13.54 -6.51 4.89
CA ASP A 32 14.99 -6.68 4.85
C ASP A 32 15.37 -8.14 4.61
N SER A 33 16.57 -8.34 4.05
CA SER A 33 17.12 -9.67 3.77
C SER A 33 17.20 -10.49 5.06
N GLY A 34 16.69 -11.73 5.02
CA GLY A 34 16.73 -12.65 6.16
C GLY A 34 15.46 -12.68 7.01
N ILE A 35 14.39 -11.97 6.62
CA ILE A 35 13.06 -12.17 7.23
C ILE A 35 12.56 -13.59 6.94
N ASN A 36 12.35 -14.36 8.00
CA ASN A 36 11.87 -15.74 7.94
C ASN A 36 10.41 -15.83 7.42
N ILE A 37 10.07 -16.93 6.75
CA ILE A 37 8.73 -17.25 6.26
C ILE A 37 7.66 -17.20 7.38
N ASP A 38 8.00 -17.54 8.62
CA ASP A 38 7.08 -17.48 9.75
C ASP A 38 6.69 -16.04 10.11
N VAL A 39 7.63 -15.10 9.94
CA VAL A 39 7.37 -13.66 10.11
C VAL A 39 6.48 -13.15 8.97
N LYS A 40 6.73 -13.57 7.73
CA LYS A 40 5.86 -13.24 6.58
C LYS A 40 4.42 -13.74 6.80
N LYS A 41 4.25 -14.96 7.30
CA LYS A 41 2.92 -15.52 7.65
C LYS A 41 2.24 -14.74 8.77
N SER A 42 3.01 -14.29 9.76
CA SER A 42 2.47 -13.50 10.87
C SER A 42 1.95 -12.13 10.43
N ILE A 43 2.63 -11.49 9.46
CA ILE A 43 2.18 -10.23 8.87
C ILE A 43 0.78 -10.38 8.24
N GLN A 44 0.52 -11.49 7.55
CA GLN A 44 -0.77 -11.74 6.88
C GLN A 44 -1.97 -11.77 7.84
N ILE A 45 -1.75 -12.08 9.13
CA ILE A 45 -2.81 -12.18 10.15
C ILE A 45 -3.28 -10.79 10.63
N ILE A 46 -2.48 -9.74 10.39
CA ILE A 46 -2.74 -8.39 10.89
C ILE A 46 -3.87 -7.69 10.10
N PHE A 47 -4.07 -8.10 8.85
CA PHE A 47 -4.91 -7.40 7.89
C PHE A 47 -6.39 -7.75 8.02
N ARG A 48 -7.25 -6.76 7.73
CA ARG A 48 -8.69 -6.98 7.62
C ARG A 48 -8.99 -7.78 6.35
N GLU A 49 -10.15 -8.42 6.29
CA GLU A 49 -10.59 -9.14 5.08
C GLU A 49 -10.64 -8.26 3.83
N SER A 50 -10.86 -6.95 3.98
CA SER A 50 -10.88 -5.98 2.88
C SER A 50 -9.51 -5.55 2.41
N ASP A 51 -8.47 -5.71 3.23
CA ASP A 51 -7.13 -5.27 2.90
C ASP A 51 -6.49 -6.28 1.95
N LEU A 52 -5.83 -5.79 0.91
CA LEU A 52 -5.22 -6.63 -0.11
C LEU A 52 -3.71 -6.56 0.00
N LEU A 53 -3.08 -7.73 0.15
CA LEU A 53 -1.64 -7.89 0.19
C LEU A 53 -1.15 -8.47 -1.13
N PHE A 54 -0.20 -7.80 -1.76
CA PHE A 54 0.46 -8.23 -2.98
C PHE A 54 1.94 -8.45 -2.70
N GLU A 55 2.46 -9.62 -3.08
CA GLU A 55 3.90 -9.85 -3.14
C GLU A 55 4.48 -9.13 -4.36
N TYR A 56 5.49 -8.31 -4.13
CA TYR A 56 6.30 -7.69 -5.18
C TYR A 56 7.77 -8.01 -4.90
N ASP A 57 8.32 -8.96 -5.66
CA ASP A 57 9.62 -9.59 -5.39
C ASP A 57 9.70 -10.11 -3.94
N GLU A 58 10.62 -9.59 -3.13
CA GLU A 58 10.78 -9.95 -1.72
C GLU A 58 9.99 -9.05 -0.76
N HIS A 59 9.21 -8.10 -1.29
CA HIS A 59 8.51 -7.06 -0.53
C HIS A 59 7.00 -7.20 -0.66
N PHE A 60 6.28 -6.35 0.07
CA PHE A 60 4.82 -6.30 -0.01
C PHE A 60 4.32 -4.94 -0.47
N ILE A 61 3.29 -4.97 -1.30
CA ILE A 61 2.44 -3.83 -1.62
C ILE A 61 1.08 -4.09 -0.99
N LEU A 62 0.51 -3.09 -0.34
CA LEU A 62 -0.78 -3.20 0.31
C LEU A 62 -1.74 -2.18 -0.28
N LEU A 63 -2.99 -2.60 -0.49
CA LEU A 63 -4.12 -1.74 -0.77
C LEU A 63 -5.06 -1.80 0.43
N LEU A 64 -5.32 -0.64 1.03
CA LEU A 64 -6.13 -0.48 2.23
C LEU A 64 -7.39 0.32 1.89
N PRO A 65 -8.53 -0.33 1.63
CA PRO A 65 -9.79 0.36 1.39
C PRO A 65 -10.22 1.17 2.61
N LYS A 66 -10.88 2.31 2.38
CA LYS A 66 -11.43 3.19 3.44
C LYS A 66 -10.39 3.57 4.50
N THR A 67 -9.16 3.77 4.05
CA THR A 67 -8.03 4.10 4.89
C THR A 67 -7.25 5.23 4.25
N GLY A 68 -7.33 6.42 4.85
CA GLY A 68 -6.49 7.56 4.49
C GLY A 68 -5.10 7.49 5.12
N TRP A 69 -4.34 8.57 4.91
CA TRP A 69 -2.92 8.62 5.23
C TRP A 69 -2.61 8.32 6.71
N ASN A 70 -3.37 8.90 7.65
CA ASN A 70 -3.15 8.68 9.09
C ASN A 70 -3.30 7.20 9.49
N GLY A 71 -4.29 6.51 8.92
CA GLY A 71 -4.51 5.08 9.17
C GLY A 71 -3.38 4.23 8.58
N ALA A 72 -2.98 4.53 7.34
CA ALA A 72 -1.90 3.84 6.66
C ALA A 72 -0.54 4.04 7.37
N VAL A 73 -0.25 5.25 7.85
CA VAL A 73 0.98 5.55 8.62
C VAL A 73 1.00 4.77 9.93
N THR A 74 -0.14 4.69 10.63
CA THR A 74 -0.24 3.94 11.87
C THR A 74 0.04 2.45 11.63
N LEU A 75 -0.51 1.88 10.56
CA LEU A 75 -0.26 0.49 10.17
C LEU A 75 1.19 0.26 9.75
N LEU A 76 1.74 1.08 8.86
CA LEU A 76 3.11 0.94 8.37
C LEU A 76 4.12 1.06 9.52
N ASN A 77 3.94 2.03 10.41
CA ASN A 77 4.79 2.18 11.60
C ASN A 77 4.69 0.96 12.52
N GLY A 78 3.49 0.40 12.70
CA GLY A 78 3.30 -0.85 13.46
C GLY A 78 4.05 -2.03 12.84
N LEU A 79 3.94 -2.20 11.51
CA LEU A 79 4.61 -3.26 10.77
C LEU A 79 6.13 -3.11 10.81
N GLN A 80 6.66 -1.91 10.57
CA GLN A 80 8.10 -1.67 10.61
C GLN A 80 8.67 -1.86 12.02
N LYS A 81 7.96 -1.45 13.07
CA LYS A 81 8.34 -1.75 14.47
C LYS A 81 8.35 -3.25 14.76
N PHE A 82 7.34 -3.97 14.30
CA PHE A 82 7.28 -5.43 14.43
C PHE A 82 8.48 -6.11 13.74
N LEU A 83 8.95 -5.55 12.64
CA LEU A 83 10.12 -6.01 11.89
C LEU A 83 11.46 -5.44 12.40
N ASN A 84 11.44 -4.63 13.46
CA ASN A 84 12.61 -3.91 13.98
C ASN A 84 13.33 -3.07 12.91
N GLN A 85 12.54 -2.38 12.09
CA GLN A 85 12.99 -1.50 11.01
C GLN A 85 12.76 -0.03 11.36
N GLU A 86 13.58 0.85 10.79
CA GLU A 86 13.34 2.29 10.86
C GLU A 86 12.08 2.67 10.08
N PHE A 87 11.31 3.61 10.65
CA PHE A 87 10.13 4.11 9.97
C PHE A 87 10.51 4.83 8.67
N LYS A 88 9.88 4.44 7.57
CA LYS A 88 10.08 5.04 6.25
C LYS A 88 8.73 5.12 5.54
N ASP A 89 8.29 6.34 5.27
CA ASP A 89 7.00 6.57 4.65
C ASP A 89 7.06 6.28 3.13
N ALA A 90 6.35 5.23 2.73
CA ALA A 90 6.13 4.89 1.33
C ALA A 90 4.65 4.61 1.09
N ILE A 91 3.83 5.58 1.51
CA ILE A 91 2.37 5.57 1.38
C ILE A 91 1.95 6.60 0.33
N ILE A 92 0.91 6.28 -0.42
CA ILE A 92 0.12 7.26 -1.18
C ILE A 92 -1.37 7.04 -0.94
N THR A 93 -2.17 8.07 -1.13
CA THR A 93 -3.63 8.03 -0.98
C THR A 93 -4.36 8.39 -2.27
N PHE A 94 -5.43 7.67 -2.57
CA PHE A 94 -6.42 8.10 -3.54
C PHE A 94 -7.52 8.90 -2.83
N PRO A 95 -7.98 10.04 -3.38
CA PRO A 95 -7.58 10.64 -4.66
C PRO A 95 -6.39 11.63 -4.57
N ASP A 96 -5.91 11.95 -3.37
CA ASP A 96 -4.98 13.07 -3.13
C ASP A 96 -3.67 12.98 -3.95
N ASP A 97 -3.06 11.79 -3.99
CA ASP A 97 -1.81 11.55 -4.71
C ASP A 97 -2.05 11.08 -6.16
N GLY A 98 -3.30 10.96 -6.60
CA GLY A 98 -3.62 10.54 -7.96
C GLY A 98 -5.11 10.30 -8.15
N ASP A 99 -5.71 11.04 -9.08
CA ASP A 99 -7.14 10.97 -9.39
C ASP A 99 -7.51 9.84 -10.37
N ASN A 100 -6.51 9.16 -10.93
CA ASN A 100 -6.66 8.03 -11.84
C ASN A 100 -5.52 7.03 -11.64
N VAL A 101 -5.72 5.80 -12.13
CA VAL A 101 -4.78 4.68 -11.92
C VAL A 101 -3.36 4.96 -12.43
N GLU A 102 -3.20 5.61 -13.59
CA GLU A 102 -1.88 5.89 -14.16
C GLU A 102 -1.11 6.87 -13.29
N LYS A 103 -1.76 7.97 -12.89
CA LYS A 103 -1.15 8.99 -12.03
C LYS A 103 -0.82 8.43 -10.65
N LEU A 104 -1.77 7.71 -10.04
CA LEU A 104 -1.61 7.12 -8.72
C LEU A 104 -0.45 6.12 -8.68
N LEU A 105 -0.38 5.18 -9.62
CA LEU A 105 0.68 4.17 -9.66
C LEU A 105 2.04 4.74 -10.05
N THR A 106 2.08 5.75 -10.93
CA THR A 106 3.32 6.48 -11.23
C THR A 106 3.85 7.18 -9.99
N ASN A 107 2.98 7.86 -9.24
CA ASN A 107 3.36 8.53 -8.00
C ASN A 107 3.76 7.54 -6.91
N PHE A 108 3.11 6.37 -6.84
CA PHE A 108 3.51 5.29 -5.94
C PHE A 108 4.92 4.81 -6.25
N ALA A 109 5.22 4.52 -7.52
CA ALA A 109 6.56 4.08 -7.93
C ALA A 109 7.63 5.12 -7.61
N ASN A 110 7.33 6.40 -7.86
CA ASN A 110 8.22 7.51 -7.52
C ASN A 110 8.46 7.63 -6.01
N MET A 111 7.41 7.45 -5.20
CA MET A 111 7.51 7.47 -3.73
C MET A 111 8.42 6.34 -3.24
N VAL A 112 8.21 5.12 -3.74
CA VAL A 112 9.01 3.95 -3.35
C VAL A 112 10.48 4.11 -3.77
N ASN A 113 10.74 4.60 -4.98
CA ASN A 113 12.10 4.90 -5.42
C ASN A 113 12.76 5.98 -4.54
N LYS A 114 12.04 7.05 -4.23
CA LYS A 114 12.56 8.13 -3.37
C LYS A 114 12.89 7.65 -1.96
N THR A 115 12.06 6.78 -1.38
CA THR A 115 12.20 6.33 0.02
C THR A 115 13.17 5.17 0.19
N TYR A 116 13.20 4.23 -0.76
CA TYR A 116 13.95 2.98 -0.66
C TYR A 116 14.96 2.74 -1.78
N HIS A 117 14.99 3.58 -2.82
CA HIS A 117 15.80 3.39 -4.03
C HIS A 117 15.48 2.08 -4.76
N ILE A 118 14.20 1.71 -4.75
CA ILE A 118 13.66 0.52 -5.42
C ILE A 118 12.78 0.98 -6.58
N ASP A 119 13.07 0.47 -7.78
CA ASP A 119 12.28 0.71 -8.98
C ASP A 119 11.17 -0.34 -9.11
N ILE A 120 9.92 0.09 -8.92
CA ILE A 120 8.75 -0.76 -9.11
C ILE A 120 7.97 -0.39 -10.38
N ARG A 121 7.37 -1.39 -11.05
CA ARG A 121 6.64 -1.23 -12.31
C ARG A 121 5.30 -1.97 -12.27
N PHE A 122 4.28 -1.40 -12.93
CA PHE A 122 2.88 -1.82 -12.81
C PHE A 122 2.19 -2.05 -14.14
#